data_AF-A0A2G3K1L7-F1
#
_entry.id   AF-A0A2G3K1L7-F1
#
_cell.length_a   1.000
_cell.length_b   1.000
_cell.length_c   1.000
_cell.angle_alpha   90.00
_cell.angle_beta   90.00
_cell.angle_gamma   90.00
#
_symmetry.space_group_name_H-M   'P 1'
#
loop_
_entity.id
_entity.type
_entity.pdbx_description
1 polymer ?
#
loop_
_entity_poly.entity_id
_entity_poly.type
_entity_poly.pdbx_seq_one_letter_code
_entity_poly.pdbx_strand_id
1 'polypeptide(L)'
;MWPNRYKLAIFILVGAAMVFSFSSYLLSGKQRRRSIEDLQVVMPSSVQLLMALGDRHLAANVGAFRAQTVGTDKLKPETYLVLARVQLAVAQLNPRHEDNYYTAAAILAWNGQTEIAQQILERATKARKNDYLPPFFSGFNRYYFYKDYKGAAKDILIAAERTDSGQRAALSNIASRWIEKGYESSMAIKMLDGMSKSSGNPRLNFILQGRIERLKALRQLQDSVYKFQLDNHRPPKNLQELVSEKYIEKLPVDPMGLGFLLDKNGVVTLNGTR
;
A
#
# COMPACT_ATOMS: atom_id res chain seq x y z
N MET A 1 5.65 51.23 37.74
CA MET A 1 4.30 51.45 37.16
C MET A 1 3.96 50.35 36.13
N TRP A 2 3.92 49.06 36.54
CA TRP A 2 3.58 47.90 35.70
C TRP A 2 2.61 46.84 36.34
N PRO A 3 1.96 47.03 37.52
CA PRO A 3 1.26 45.92 38.18
C PRO A 3 -0.17 45.58 37.70
N ASN A 4 -0.76 46.34 36.77
CA ASN A 4 -2.13 46.09 36.33
C ASN A 4 -2.25 45.11 35.16
N ARG A 5 -1.18 44.88 34.39
CA ARG A 5 -1.24 44.04 33.19
C ARG A 5 -1.38 42.55 33.50
N TYR A 6 -0.73 42.06 34.56
CA TYR A 6 -0.85 40.66 34.98
C TYR A 6 -2.22 40.35 35.58
N LYS A 7 -2.82 41.29 36.33
CA LYS A 7 -4.17 41.12 36.89
C LYS A 7 -5.23 41.02 35.79
N LEU A 8 -5.10 41.85 34.74
CA LEU A 8 -5.98 41.80 33.58
C LEU A 8 -5.83 40.49 32.80
N ALA A 9 -4.60 40.02 32.57
CA ALA A 9 -4.35 38.74 31.90
C ALA A 9 -4.91 37.54 32.68
N ILE A 10 -4.73 37.53 34.01
CA ILE A 10 -5.30 36.49 34.88
C ILE A 10 -6.84 36.52 34.81
N PHE A 11 -7.44 37.71 34.85
CA PHE A 11 -8.90 37.84 34.76
C PHE A 11 -9.45 37.32 33.42
N ILE A 12 -8.77 37.62 32.30
CA ILE A 12 -9.14 37.11 30.98
C ILE A 12 -9.01 35.58 30.91
N LEU A 13 -7.91 35.02 31.44
CA LEU A 13 -7.70 33.57 31.45
C LEU A 13 -8.74 32.84 32.30
N VAL A 14 -9.07 33.37 33.47
CA VAL A 14 -10.09 32.81 34.35
C VAL A 14 -11.48 32.92 33.70
N GLY A 15 -11.79 34.06 33.08
CA GLY A 15 -13.03 34.23 32.31
C GLY A 15 -13.13 33.23 31.16
N ALA A 16 -12.08 33.06 30.37
CA ALA A 16 -12.03 32.09 29.29
C ALA A 16 -12.18 30.65 29.78
N ALA A 17 -11.55 30.30 30.91
CA ALA A 17 -11.67 28.99 31.53
C ALA A 17 -13.09 28.72 32.05
N MET A 18 -13.76 29.72 32.62
CA MET A 18 -15.16 29.61 33.03
C MET A 18 -16.09 29.44 31.82
N VAL A 19 -15.92 30.26 30.78
CA VAL A 19 -16.72 30.12 29.53
C VAL A 19 -16.50 28.76 28.89
N PHE A 20 -15.26 28.26 28.85
CA PHE A 20 -14.94 26.95 28.32
C PHE A 20 -15.58 25.83 29.15
N SER A 21 -15.45 25.89 30.48
CA SER A 21 -16.01 24.89 31.39
C SER A 21 -17.53 24.87 31.35
N PHE A 22 -18.17 26.05 31.30
CA PHE A 22 -19.60 26.20 31.19
C PHE A 22 -20.12 25.72 29.83
N SER A 23 -19.45 26.08 28.73
CA SER A 23 -19.79 25.58 27.39
C SER A 23 -19.63 24.07 27.31
N SER A 24 -18.54 23.53 27.88
CA SER A 24 -18.29 22.08 27.92
C SER A 24 -19.34 21.35 28.74
N TYR A 25 -19.75 21.88 29.89
CA TYR A 25 -20.83 21.33 30.70
C TYR A 25 -22.17 21.33 29.96
N LEU A 26 -22.52 22.45 29.31
CA LEU A 26 -23.73 22.57 28.50
C LEU A 26 -23.75 21.63 27.28
N LEU A 27 -22.58 21.32 26.72
CA LEU A 27 -22.44 20.45 25.56
C LEU A 27 -22.24 18.98 25.93
N SER A 28 -21.79 18.66 27.15
CA SER A 28 -21.51 17.30 27.62
C SER A 28 -22.76 16.41 27.63
N GLY A 29 -23.93 17.00 27.91
CA GLY A 29 -25.21 16.28 27.90
C GLY A 29 -25.93 16.23 26.55
N LYS A 30 -25.46 16.95 25.53
CA LYS A 30 -26.10 16.96 24.21
C LYS A 30 -25.53 15.83 23.36
N GLN A 31 -26.41 14.92 22.91
CA GLN A 31 -26.02 13.93 21.90
C GLN A 31 -25.49 14.71 20.68
N ARG A 32 -24.20 14.55 20.40
CA ARG A 32 -23.56 15.18 19.23
C ARG A 32 -24.40 14.77 18.03
N ARG A 33 -25.10 15.73 17.40
CA ARG A 33 -25.83 15.45 16.14
C ARG A 33 -24.80 14.84 15.20
N ARG A 34 -24.94 13.54 14.94
CA ARG A 34 -24.02 12.83 14.07
C ARG A 34 -24.20 13.45 12.69
N SER A 35 -23.14 14.02 12.14
CA SER A 35 -23.04 14.67 10.83
C SER A 35 -23.21 13.68 9.66
N ILE A 36 -24.03 12.64 9.82
CA ILE A 36 -24.40 11.74 8.72
C ILE A 36 -25.10 12.55 7.61
N GLU A 37 -25.80 13.62 7.97
CA GLU A 37 -26.43 14.58 7.03
C GLU A 37 -25.41 15.26 6.09
N ASP A 38 -24.19 15.56 6.57
CA ASP A 38 -23.18 16.27 5.77
C ASP A 38 -22.57 15.42 4.64
N LEU A 39 -22.66 14.08 4.73
CA LEU A 39 -22.23 13.12 3.70
C LEU A 39 -23.38 12.51 2.91
N GLN A 40 -24.58 13.09 2.91
CA GLN A 40 -25.66 12.58 2.05
C GLN A 40 -25.50 12.96 0.58
N VAL A 41 -24.76 14.05 0.30
CA VAL A 41 -24.64 14.61 -1.06
C VAL A 41 -23.19 14.87 -1.45
N VAL A 42 -22.78 14.25 -2.56
CA VAL A 42 -21.54 14.59 -3.27
C VAL A 42 -21.79 15.85 -4.10
N MET A 43 -21.17 16.96 -3.70
CA MET A 43 -21.23 18.18 -4.52
C MET A 43 -20.35 18.01 -5.76
N PRO A 44 -20.83 18.38 -6.97
CA PRO A 44 -19.98 18.43 -8.15
C PRO A 44 -18.77 19.36 -7.94
N SER A 45 -17.61 19.00 -8.48
CA SER A 45 -16.36 19.77 -8.30
C SER A 45 -16.47 21.21 -8.80
N SER A 46 -17.28 21.47 -9.84
CA SER A 46 -17.56 22.82 -10.35
C SER A 46 -18.29 23.70 -9.33
N VAL A 47 -19.26 23.14 -8.61
CA VAL A 47 -19.99 23.83 -7.55
C VAL A 47 -19.08 24.11 -6.37
N GLN A 48 -18.26 23.14 -5.97
CA GLN A 48 -17.27 23.34 -4.89
C GLN A 48 -16.27 24.44 -5.25
N LEU A 49 -15.83 24.48 -6.51
CA LEU A 49 -14.92 25.52 -7.00
C LEU A 49 -15.58 26.90 -6.96
N LEU A 50 -16.84 27.02 -7.40
CA LEU A 50 -17.60 28.27 -7.33
C LEU A 50 -17.77 28.76 -5.89
N MET A 51 -18.13 27.86 -4.96
CA MET A 51 -18.27 28.19 -3.54
C MET A 51 -16.94 28.62 -2.90
N ALA A 52 -15.83 28.11 -3.42
CA ALA A 52 -14.48 28.50 -3.04
C ALA A 52 -13.92 29.68 -3.85
N LEU A 53 -14.78 30.44 -4.55
CA LEU A 53 -14.40 31.62 -5.35
C LEU A 53 -13.33 31.31 -6.42
N GLY A 54 -13.33 30.10 -6.97
CA GLY A 54 -12.34 29.65 -7.95
C GLY A 54 -11.09 29.00 -7.36
N ASP A 55 -10.90 29.00 -6.03
CA ASP A 55 -9.73 28.39 -5.40
C ASP A 55 -9.93 26.88 -5.18
N ARG A 56 -9.23 26.08 -5.99
CA ARG A 56 -9.27 24.61 -5.91
C ARG A 56 -8.69 24.06 -4.60
N HIS A 57 -7.72 24.75 -3.99
CA HIS A 57 -7.10 24.30 -2.74
C HIS A 57 -8.02 24.57 -1.56
N LEU A 58 -8.67 25.73 -1.54
CA LEU A 58 -9.72 26.01 -0.56
C LEU A 58 -10.89 25.03 -0.71
N ALA A 59 -11.35 24.77 -1.94
CA ALA A 59 -12.39 23.78 -2.21
C ALA A 59 -11.99 22.38 -1.71
N ALA A 60 -10.75 21.96 -1.97
CA ALA A 60 -10.21 20.69 -1.49
C ALA A 60 -10.18 20.62 0.04
N ASN A 61 -9.75 21.69 0.72
CA ASN A 61 -9.69 21.73 2.18
C ASN A 61 -11.09 21.64 2.82
N VAL A 62 -12.09 22.32 2.24
CA VAL A 62 -13.49 22.21 2.69
C VAL A 62 -14.02 20.78 2.48
N GLY A 63 -13.73 20.17 1.34
CA GLY A 63 -14.10 18.77 1.07
C GLY A 63 -13.42 17.78 2.02
N ALA A 64 -12.13 17.97 2.29
CA ALA A 64 -11.37 17.14 3.22
C ALA A 64 -11.91 17.25 4.66
N PHE A 65 -12.23 18.47 5.09
CA PHE A 65 -12.86 18.70 6.40
C PHE A 65 -14.20 17.96 6.50
N ARG A 66 -15.07 18.08 5.48
CA ARG A 66 -16.34 17.32 5.43
C ARG A 66 -16.13 15.81 5.49
N ALA A 67 -15.09 15.30 4.82
CA ALA A 67 -14.77 13.87 4.84
C ALA A 67 -14.32 13.39 6.23
N GLN A 68 -13.62 14.24 7.00
CA GLN A 68 -13.09 13.90 8.33
C GLN A 68 -14.10 14.13 9.47
N THR A 69 -15.05 15.05 9.31
CA THR A 69 -16.05 15.33 10.36
C THR A 69 -17.14 14.29 10.44
N VAL A 70 -17.27 13.41 9.47
CA VAL A 70 -18.14 12.24 9.61
C VAL A 70 -17.45 11.22 10.48
N GLY A 71 -18.04 11.00 11.65
CA GLY A 71 -17.57 9.98 12.59
C GLY A 71 -17.37 8.65 11.88
N THR A 72 -16.23 8.02 12.15
CA THR A 72 -15.83 6.74 11.53
C THR A 72 -16.54 5.52 12.15
N ASP A 73 -17.50 5.76 13.06
CA ASP A 73 -18.28 4.72 13.73
C ASP A 73 -19.26 4.06 12.76
N LYS A 74 -18.98 2.79 12.41
CA LYS A 74 -19.86 1.84 11.67
C LYS A 74 -20.83 2.52 10.71
N LEU A 75 -20.29 3.23 9.71
CA LEU A 75 -21.09 3.78 8.64
C LEU A 75 -21.74 2.65 7.83
N LYS A 76 -22.90 2.93 7.22
CA LYS A 76 -23.50 2.00 6.25
C LYS A 76 -22.58 1.91 5.01
N PRO A 77 -22.54 0.77 4.30
CA PRO A 77 -21.74 0.62 3.07
C PRO A 77 -21.95 1.75 2.04
N GLU A 78 -23.20 2.19 1.87
CA GLU A 78 -23.57 3.29 0.97
C GLU A 78 -22.91 4.61 1.36
N THR A 79 -22.79 4.89 2.67
CA THR A 79 -22.14 6.10 3.18
C THR A 79 -20.64 6.08 2.91
N TYR A 80 -20.00 4.90 2.92
CA TYR A 80 -18.59 4.79 2.53
C TYR A 80 -18.36 5.11 1.05
N LEU A 81 -19.29 4.75 0.17
CA LEU A 81 -19.20 5.16 -1.24
C LEU A 81 -19.32 6.68 -1.40
N VAL A 82 -20.20 7.33 -0.63
CA VAL A 82 -20.30 8.80 -0.66
C VAL A 82 -19.03 9.45 -0.12
N LEU A 83 -18.50 8.96 1.01
CA LEU A 83 -17.21 9.39 1.55
C LEU A 83 -16.10 9.25 0.51
N ALA A 84 -16.04 8.11 -0.17
CA ALA A 84 -15.04 7.83 -1.20
C ALA A 84 -15.13 8.84 -2.35
N ARG A 85 -16.35 9.15 -2.83
CA ARG A 85 -16.56 10.16 -3.89
C ARG A 85 -16.16 11.56 -3.45
N VAL A 86 -16.43 11.94 -2.20
CA VAL A 86 -15.99 13.23 -1.64
C VAL A 86 -14.45 13.28 -1.60
N GLN A 87 -13.79 12.25 -1.06
CA GLN A 87 -12.33 12.20 -1.02
C GLN A 87 -11.70 12.14 -2.41
N LEU A 88 -12.36 11.52 -3.39
CA LEU A 88 -11.92 11.53 -4.79
C LEU A 88 -12.01 12.94 -5.39
N ALA A 89 -13.09 13.68 -5.13
CA ALA A 89 -13.21 15.07 -5.56
C ALA A 89 -12.10 15.95 -4.95
N VAL A 90 -11.80 15.75 -3.66
CA VAL A 90 -10.65 16.40 -2.99
C VAL A 90 -9.34 16.06 -3.71
N ALA A 91 -9.10 14.79 -4.05
CA ALA A 91 -7.91 14.37 -4.77
C ALA A 91 -7.84 14.89 -6.22
N GLN A 92 -8.96 15.20 -6.85
CA GLN A 92 -9.02 15.85 -8.17
C GLN A 92 -8.66 17.33 -8.07
N LEU A 93 -9.19 18.03 -7.06
CA LEU A 93 -8.97 19.45 -6.81
C LEU A 93 -7.54 19.73 -6.31
N ASN A 94 -7.06 18.93 -5.36
CA ASN A 94 -5.72 19.01 -4.81
C ASN A 94 -5.10 17.60 -4.64
N PRO A 95 -4.47 17.05 -5.69
CA PRO A 95 -3.76 15.77 -5.62
C PRO A 95 -2.66 15.70 -4.55
N ARG A 96 -2.16 16.84 -4.07
CA ARG A 96 -1.10 16.91 -3.05
C ARG A 96 -1.65 16.94 -1.62
N HIS A 97 -2.97 16.95 -1.42
CA HIS A 97 -3.58 17.00 -0.10
C HIS A 97 -3.24 15.75 0.71
N GLU A 98 -2.46 15.92 1.77
CA GLU A 98 -1.84 14.83 2.52
C GLU A 98 -2.86 14.03 3.32
N ASP A 99 -3.62 14.70 4.17
CA ASP A 99 -4.61 14.05 5.02
C ASP A 99 -5.65 13.26 4.21
N ASN A 100 -5.98 13.73 3.00
CA ASN A 100 -6.95 13.08 2.14
C ASN A 100 -6.46 11.72 1.66
N TYR A 101 -5.24 11.62 1.11
CA TYR A 101 -4.74 10.31 0.66
C TYR A 101 -4.48 9.38 1.86
N TYR A 102 -4.01 9.93 2.98
CA TYR A 102 -3.67 9.15 4.17
C TYR A 102 -4.93 8.54 4.80
N THR A 103 -5.98 9.35 5.00
CA THR A 103 -7.27 8.87 5.52
C THR A 103 -7.99 7.97 4.53
N ALA A 104 -7.89 8.24 3.21
CA ALA A 104 -8.45 7.35 2.19
C ALA A 104 -7.82 5.95 2.25
N ALA A 105 -6.49 5.86 2.41
CA ALA A 105 -5.80 4.58 2.58
C ALA A 105 -6.25 3.83 3.85
N ALA A 106 -6.42 4.56 4.96
CA ALA A 106 -6.80 3.97 6.24
C ALA A 106 -8.28 3.55 6.34
N ILE A 107 -9.18 4.21 5.60
CA ILE A 107 -10.63 4.01 5.75
C ILE A 107 -11.21 3.28 4.54
N LEU A 108 -11.02 3.81 3.33
CA LEU A 108 -11.80 3.38 2.17
C LEU A 108 -11.47 1.94 1.74
N ALA A 109 -10.19 1.59 1.73
CA ALA A 109 -9.75 0.27 1.28
C ALA A 109 -10.31 -0.87 2.15
N TRP A 110 -10.40 -0.65 3.46
CA TRP A 110 -10.95 -1.61 4.42
C TRP A 110 -12.48 -1.69 4.40
N ASN A 111 -13.16 -0.70 3.81
CA ASN A 111 -14.62 -0.61 3.77
C ASN A 111 -15.18 -0.81 2.34
N GLY A 112 -14.51 -1.63 1.54
CA GLY A 112 -14.98 -2.02 0.20
C GLY A 112 -14.83 -0.95 -0.88
N GLN A 113 -14.16 0.16 -0.60
CA GLN A 113 -13.92 1.27 -1.53
C GLN A 113 -12.46 1.31 -2.01
N THR A 114 -11.84 0.13 -2.17
CA THR A 114 -10.42 -0.03 -2.54
C THR A 114 -10.10 0.60 -3.89
N GLU A 115 -11.01 0.55 -4.87
CA GLU A 115 -10.78 1.13 -6.20
C GLU A 115 -10.63 2.65 -6.14
N ILE A 116 -11.51 3.33 -5.40
CA ILE A 116 -11.43 4.78 -5.24
C ILE A 116 -10.21 5.18 -4.41
N ALA A 117 -9.88 4.44 -3.34
CA ALA A 117 -8.63 4.61 -2.61
C ALA A 117 -7.41 4.51 -3.54
N GLN A 118 -7.40 3.52 -4.42
CA GLN A 118 -6.33 3.32 -5.39
C GLN A 118 -6.19 4.52 -6.34
N GLN A 119 -7.30 5.07 -6.85
CA GLN A 119 -7.28 6.28 -7.69
C GLN A 119 -6.73 7.51 -6.94
N ILE A 120 -7.13 7.70 -5.67
CA ILE A 120 -6.63 8.79 -4.83
C ILE A 120 -5.12 8.65 -4.62
N LEU A 121 -4.64 7.45 -4.27
CA LEU A 121 -3.23 7.15 -4.05
C LEU A 121 -2.39 7.31 -5.32
N GLU A 122 -2.90 6.96 -6.49
CA GLU A 122 -2.22 7.16 -7.76
C GLU A 122 -2.05 8.65 -8.09
N ARG A 123 -3.09 9.47 -7.84
CA ARG A 123 -3.02 10.93 -7.99
C ARG A 123 -1.99 11.53 -7.04
N ALA A 124 -2.02 11.12 -5.76
CA ALA A 124 -1.05 11.56 -4.76
C ALA A 124 0.38 11.11 -5.12
N THR A 125 0.57 9.88 -5.59
CA THR A 125 1.86 9.35 -6.06
C THR A 125 2.41 10.17 -7.22
N LYS A 126 1.55 10.57 -8.17
CA LYS A 126 1.95 11.41 -9.31
C LYS A 126 2.31 12.83 -8.86
N ALA A 127 1.57 13.40 -7.93
CA ALA A 127 1.72 14.80 -7.53
C ALA A 127 2.78 15.03 -6.44
N ARG A 128 2.98 14.09 -5.51
CA ARG A 128 3.90 14.18 -4.38
C ARG A 128 5.15 13.33 -4.64
N LYS A 129 6.09 13.85 -5.43
CA LYS A 129 7.28 13.10 -5.90
C LYS A 129 8.26 12.72 -4.80
N ASN A 130 8.29 13.45 -3.70
CA ASN A 130 9.22 13.22 -2.58
C ASN A 130 8.57 12.45 -1.43
N ASP A 131 7.32 12.01 -1.59
CA ASP A 131 6.56 11.30 -0.57
C ASP A 131 6.45 9.83 -0.96
N TYR A 132 6.97 8.94 -0.12
CA TYR A 132 6.96 7.50 -0.34
C TYR A 132 5.66 6.84 0.12
N LEU A 133 4.84 7.50 0.96
CA LEU A 133 3.65 6.90 1.55
C LEU A 133 2.55 6.61 0.52
N PRO A 134 2.20 7.51 -0.43
CA PRO A 134 1.21 7.19 -1.45
C PRO A 134 1.54 5.93 -2.27
N PRO A 135 2.74 5.77 -2.86
CA PRO A 135 3.08 4.53 -3.56
C PRO A 135 3.20 3.33 -2.61
N PHE A 136 3.63 3.53 -1.35
CA PHE A 136 3.64 2.45 -0.37
C PHE A 136 2.24 1.88 -0.11
N PHE A 137 1.27 2.74 0.21
CA PHE A 137 -0.12 2.31 0.44
C PHE A 137 -0.78 1.78 -0.83
N SER A 138 -0.44 2.34 -2.00
CA SER A 138 -0.85 1.81 -3.31
C SER A 138 -0.38 0.36 -3.48
N GLY A 139 0.91 0.10 -3.23
CA GLY A 139 1.48 -1.23 -3.31
C GLY A 139 0.87 -2.20 -2.30
N PHE A 140 0.62 -1.74 -1.07
CA PHE A 140 -0.09 -2.52 -0.06
C PHE A 140 -1.51 -2.90 -0.51
N ASN A 141 -2.28 -1.95 -1.05
CA ASN A 141 -3.64 -2.21 -1.50
C ASN A 141 -3.66 -3.26 -2.62
N ARG A 142 -2.77 -3.12 -3.61
CA ARG A 142 -2.62 -4.10 -4.70
C ARG A 142 -2.26 -5.49 -4.20
N TYR A 143 -1.31 -5.57 -3.26
CA TYR A 143 -0.90 -6.84 -2.66
C TYR A 143 -2.04 -7.50 -1.89
N TYR A 144 -2.68 -6.74 -1.00
CA TYR A 144 -3.59 -7.29 0.01
C TYR A 144 -4.98 -7.57 -0.57
N PHE A 145 -5.58 -6.58 -1.24
CA PHE A 145 -6.97 -6.67 -1.72
C PHE A 145 -7.08 -7.30 -3.11
N TYR A 146 -6.19 -6.94 -4.04
CA TYR A 146 -6.27 -7.41 -5.44
C TYR A 146 -5.43 -8.66 -5.73
N LYS A 147 -4.51 -9.03 -4.82
CA LYS A 147 -3.48 -10.05 -5.08
C LYS A 147 -2.64 -9.74 -6.34
N ASP A 148 -2.57 -8.47 -6.73
CA ASP A 148 -1.76 -7.99 -7.84
C ASP A 148 -0.32 -7.78 -7.37
N TYR A 149 0.43 -8.89 -7.26
CA TYR A 149 1.82 -8.86 -6.80
C TYR A 149 2.73 -8.09 -7.76
N LYS A 150 2.43 -8.12 -9.07
CA LYS A 150 3.21 -7.41 -10.10
C LYS A 150 3.09 -5.89 -9.92
N GLY A 151 1.86 -5.38 -9.83
CA GLY A 151 1.60 -3.96 -9.60
C GLY A 151 2.07 -3.52 -8.21
N ALA A 152 1.85 -4.36 -7.19
CA ALA A 152 2.33 -4.09 -5.85
C ALA A 152 3.85 -3.89 -5.79
N ALA A 153 4.61 -4.76 -6.44
CA ALA A 153 6.07 -4.63 -6.52
C ALA A 153 6.50 -3.32 -7.19
N LYS A 154 5.83 -2.93 -8.29
CA LYS A 154 6.12 -1.67 -9.00
C LYS A 154 5.92 -0.47 -8.09
N ASP A 155 4.79 -0.42 -7.38
CA ASP A 155 4.48 0.70 -6.49
C ASP A 155 5.47 0.77 -5.31
N ILE A 156 5.87 -0.36 -4.73
CA ILE A 156 6.89 -0.37 -3.67
C ILE A 156 8.27 0.07 -4.17
N LEU A 157 8.64 -0.24 -5.42
CA LEU A 157 9.89 0.26 -5.99
C LEU A 157 9.86 1.79 -6.13
N ILE A 158 8.72 2.36 -6.56
CA ILE A 158 8.53 3.82 -6.56
C ILE A 158 8.66 4.38 -5.14
N ALA A 159 8.11 3.70 -4.13
CA ALA A 159 8.29 4.12 -2.74
C ALA A 159 9.76 4.08 -2.31
N ALA A 160 10.48 2.99 -2.64
CA ALA A 160 11.89 2.80 -2.31
C ALA A 160 12.80 3.88 -2.94
N GLU A 161 12.49 4.31 -4.17
CA GLU A 161 13.21 5.40 -4.83
C GLU A 161 13.13 6.71 -4.05
N ARG A 162 12.05 6.93 -3.29
CA ARG A 162 11.75 8.19 -2.57
C ARG A 162 12.23 8.22 -1.12
N THR A 163 12.90 7.18 -0.64
CA THR A 163 13.38 7.09 0.76
C THR A 163 14.90 7.23 0.87
N ASP A 164 15.43 7.22 2.10
CA ASP A 164 16.88 7.09 2.33
C ASP A 164 17.41 5.70 1.97
N SER A 165 18.73 5.49 2.07
CA SER A 165 19.39 4.23 1.69
C SER A 165 18.98 3.03 2.53
N GLY A 166 18.69 3.21 3.83
CA GLY A 166 18.29 2.14 4.74
C GLY A 166 16.86 1.68 4.46
N GLN A 167 15.92 2.63 4.40
CA GLN A 167 14.53 2.36 4.07
C GLN A 167 14.38 1.83 2.63
N ARG A 168 15.17 2.36 1.69
CA ARG A 168 15.21 1.87 0.30
C ARG A 168 15.56 0.40 0.25
N ALA A 169 16.56 -0.04 1.03
CA ALA A 169 16.94 -1.45 1.06
C ALA A 169 15.81 -2.35 1.63
N ALA A 170 15.11 -1.88 2.67
CA ALA A 170 13.98 -2.61 3.25
C ALA A 170 12.80 -2.72 2.27
N LEU A 171 12.42 -1.62 1.61
CA LEU A 171 11.36 -1.60 0.61
C LEU A 171 11.72 -2.43 -0.64
N SER A 172 12.96 -2.34 -1.12
CA SER A 172 13.44 -3.19 -2.22
C SER A 172 13.40 -4.68 -1.87
N ASN A 173 13.66 -5.06 -0.62
CA ASN A 173 13.51 -6.45 -0.17
C ASN A 173 12.02 -6.89 -0.04
N ILE A 174 11.09 -5.95 0.18
CA ILE A 174 9.66 -6.23 0.06
C ILE A 174 9.30 -6.45 -1.41
N ALA A 175 9.72 -5.55 -2.29
CA ALA A 175 9.48 -5.66 -3.73
C ALA A 175 10.04 -6.96 -4.31
N SER A 176 11.23 -7.39 -3.91
CA SER A 176 11.85 -8.64 -4.40
C SER A 176 11.00 -9.88 -4.13
N ARG A 177 10.39 -9.96 -2.94
CA ARG A 177 9.45 -11.05 -2.59
C ARG A 177 8.20 -11.02 -3.46
N TRP A 178 7.68 -9.83 -3.77
CA TRP A 178 6.47 -9.69 -4.58
C TRP A 178 6.75 -9.90 -6.07
N ILE A 179 7.96 -9.60 -6.53
CA ILE A 179 8.42 -9.93 -7.88
C ILE A 179 8.43 -11.44 -8.08
N GLU A 180 9.02 -12.19 -7.14
CA GLU A 180 9.03 -13.67 -7.19
C GLU A 180 7.62 -14.27 -7.22
N LYS A 181 6.69 -13.68 -6.47
CA LYS A 181 5.31 -14.16 -6.41
C LYS A 181 4.48 -13.77 -7.64
N GLY A 182 4.81 -12.63 -8.24
CA GLY A 182 4.01 -12.03 -9.30
C GLY A 182 4.45 -12.42 -10.71
N TYR A 183 5.74 -12.63 -10.95
CA TYR A 183 6.29 -12.83 -12.29
C TYR A 183 6.76 -14.27 -12.51
N GLU A 184 6.74 -14.69 -13.78
CA GLU A 184 7.45 -15.89 -14.23
C GLU A 184 8.93 -15.81 -13.84
N SER A 185 9.52 -16.97 -13.50
CA SER A 185 10.88 -17.09 -12.98
C SER A 185 11.91 -16.33 -13.84
N SER A 186 11.78 -16.36 -15.17
CA SER A 186 12.68 -15.68 -16.10
C SER A 186 12.66 -14.14 -15.96
N MET A 187 11.46 -13.57 -15.88
CA MET A 187 11.27 -12.13 -15.73
C MET A 187 11.63 -11.69 -14.32
N ALA A 188 11.28 -12.48 -13.30
CA ALA A 188 11.68 -12.24 -11.93
C ALA A 188 13.20 -12.18 -11.79
N ILE A 189 13.94 -13.17 -12.34
CA ILE A 189 15.42 -13.17 -12.36
C ILE A 189 15.95 -11.87 -12.98
N LYS A 190 15.45 -11.47 -14.14
CA LYS A 190 15.91 -10.25 -14.84
C LYS A 190 15.70 -8.99 -14.00
N MET A 191 14.54 -8.87 -13.35
CA MET A 191 14.23 -7.72 -12.49
C MET A 191 15.11 -7.69 -11.24
N LEU A 192 15.28 -8.84 -10.57
CA LEU A 192 16.13 -8.95 -9.37
C LEU A 192 17.61 -8.70 -9.69
N ASP A 193 18.09 -9.15 -10.84
CA ASP A 193 19.45 -8.89 -11.31
C ASP A 193 19.67 -7.39 -11.56
N GLY A 194 18.71 -6.73 -12.22
CA GLY A 194 18.72 -5.27 -12.38
C GLY A 194 18.78 -4.54 -11.04
N MET A 195 17.92 -4.93 -10.08
CA MET A 195 17.92 -4.37 -8.72
C MET A 195 19.26 -4.58 -8.01
N SER A 196 19.87 -5.76 -8.15
CA SER A 196 21.16 -6.08 -7.52
C SER A 196 22.29 -5.24 -8.12
N LYS A 197 22.27 -5.01 -9.43
CA LYS A 197 23.26 -4.17 -10.12
C LYS A 197 23.11 -2.69 -9.79
N SER A 198 21.88 -2.21 -9.56
CA SER A 198 21.62 -0.82 -9.18
C SER A 198 21.81 -0.54 -7.68
N SER A 199 21.90 -1.58 -6.86
CA SER A 199 21.95 -1.46 -5.41
C SER A 199 23.40 -1.32 -4.92
N GLY A 200 23.67 -0.21 -4.22
CA GLY A 200 24.92 -0.03 -3.47
C GLY A 200 24.94 -0.73 -2.10
N ASN A 201 23.88 -1.45 -1.70
CA ASN A 201 23.79 -2.10 -0.40
C ASN A 201 24.26 -3.57 -0.48
N PRO A 202 25.39 -3.95 0.16
CA PRO A 202 25.92 -5.31 0.06
C PRO A 202 24.98 -6.39 0.61
N ARG A 203 24.27 -6.09 1.71
CA ARG A 203 23.32 -7.03 2.32
C ARG A 203 22.13 -7.29 1.42
N LEU A 204 21.59 -6.24 0.79
CA LEU A 204 20.52 -6.40 -0.19
C LEU A 204 21.00 -7.21 -1.41
N ASN A 205 22.20 -6.95 -1.90
CA ASN A 205 22.78 -7.68 -3.04
C ASN A 205 22.91 -9.17 -2.72
N PHE A 206 23.42 -9.52 -1.54
CA PHE A 206 23.47 -10.92 -1.09
C PHE A 206 22.10 -11.59 -1.10
N ILE A 207 21.07 -10.90 -0.58
CA ILE A 207 19.70 -11.42 -0.58
C ILE A 207 19.18 -11.59 -2.02
N LEU A 208 19.37 -10.59 -2.88
CA LEU A 208 18.90 -10.63 -4.27
C LEU A 208 19.58 -11.75 -5.07
N GLN A 209 20.88 -11.97 -4.88
CA GLN A 209 21.60 -13.07 -5.53
C GLN A 209 21.10 -14.44 -5.05
N GLY A 210 20.90 -14.64 -3.75
CA GLY A 210 20.31 -15.87 -3.22
C GLY A 210 18.92 -16.16 -3.81
N ARG A 211 18.11 -15.11 -4.01
CA ARG A 211 16.80 -15.18 -4.68
C ARG A 211 16.90 -15.57 -6.15
N ILE A 212 17.83 -14.96 -6.88
CA ILE A 212 18.11 -15.27 -8.30
C ILE A 212 18.53 -16.73 -8.45
N GLU A 213 19.48 -17.20 -7.65
CA GLU A 213 19.96 -18.58 -7.72
C GLU A 213 18.85 -19.59 -7.42
N ARG A 214 18.00 -19.32 -6.43
CA ARG A 214 16.82 -20.13 -6.16
C ARG A 214 15.85 -20.18 -7.35
N LEU A 215 15.59 -19.06 -8.03
CA LEU A 215 14.72 -19.04 -9.21
C LEU A 215 15.34 -19.79 -10.40
N LYS A 216 16.67 -19.72 -10.57
CA LYS A 216 17.38 -20.52 -11.58
C LYS A 216 17.25 -22.02 -11.28
N ALA A 217 17.45 -22.41 -10.02
CA ALA A 217 17.26 -23.79 -9.56
C ALA A 217 15.81 -24.28 -9.76
N LEU A 218 14.81 -23.45 -9.43
CA LEU A 218 13.40 -23.76 -9.67
C LEU A 218 13.14 -24.03 -11.16
N ARG A 219 13.67 -23.15 -12.03
CA ARG A 219 13.51 -23.30 -13.47
C ARG A 219 14.19 -24.57 -13.99
N GLN A 220 15.41 -24.85 -13.55
CA GLN A 220 16.10 -26.08 -13.91
C GLN A 220 15.27 -27.32 -13.56
N LEU A 221 14.67 -27.35 -12.36
CA LEU A 221 13.78 -28.44 -11.96
C LEU A 221 12.52 -28.52 -12.83
N GLN A 222 11.88 -27.40 -13.13
CA GLN A 222 10.70 -27.35 -14.00
C GLN A 222 11.03 -27.88 -15.41
N ASP A 223 12.15 -27.46 -15.98
CA ASP A 223 12.62 -27.91 -17.29
C ASP A 223 12.92 -29.42 -17.29
N SER A 224 13.52 -29.95 -16.21
CA SER A 224 13.78 -31.38 -16.07
C SER A 224 12.52 -32.22 -15.86
N VAL A 225 11.54 -31.73 -15.09
CA VAL A 225 10.24 -32.41 -14.94
C VAL A 225 9.49 -32.42 -16.27
N TYR A 226 9.52 -31.32 -17.01
CA TYR A 226 8.91 -31.26 -18.33
C TYR A 226 9.52 -32.30 -19.28
N LYS A 227 10.85 -32.42 -19.34
CA LYS A 227 11.53 -33.46 -20.12
C LYS A 227 11.15 -34.87 -19.66
N PHE A 228 11.15 -35.12 -18.35
CA PHE A 228 10.73 -36.41 -17.81
C PHE A 228 9.32 -36.81 -18.24
N GLN A 229 8.38 -35.85 -18.19
CA GLN A 229 6.99 -36.07 -18.59
C GLN A 229 6.84 -36.38 -20.07
N LEU A 230 7.64 -35.73 -20.93
CA LEU A 230 7.64 -35.99 -22.36
C LEU A 230 8.11 -37.42 -22.67
N ASP A 231 9.18 -37.88 -22.01
CA ASP A 231 9.79 -39.18 -22.27
C ASP A 231 9.01 -40.35 -21.63
N ASN A 232 8.43 -40.15 -20.44
CA ASN A 232 7.80 -41.22 -19.66
C ASN A 232 6.26 -41.20 -19.69
N HIS A 233 5.66 -40.18 -20.31
CA HIS A 233 4.21 -39.95 -20.35
C HIS A 233 3.53 -39.90 -18.96
N ARG A 234 4.29 -39.57 -17.92
CA ARG A 234 3.82 -39.40 -16.54
C ARG A 234 4.68 -38.38 -15.79
N PRO A 235 4.15 -37.72 -14.75
CA PRO A 235 5.00 -36.93 -13.85
C PRO A 235 5.94 -37.82 -13.02
N PRO A 236 7.08 -37.29 -12.56
CA PRO A 236 7.89 -37.96 -11.56
C PRO A 236 7.11 -38.05 -10.23
N LYS A 237 7.37 -39.09 -9.43
CA LYS A 237 6.77 -39.34 -8.12
C LYS A 237 7.33 -38.38 -7.07
N ASN A 238 8.60 -38.03 -7.20
CA ASN A 238 9.32 -37.09 -6.35
C ASN A 238 10.51 -36.50 -7.11
N LEU A 239 11.13 -35.47 -6.56
CA LEU A 239 12.27 -34.83 -7.21
C LEU A 239 13.51 -35.75 -7.28
N GLN A 240 13.66 -36.71 -6.36
CA GLN A 240 14.76 -37.66 -6.36
C GLN A 240 14.73 -38.60 -7.57
N GLU A 241 13.55 -38.89 -8.11
CA GLU A 241 13.40 -39.69 -9.33
C GLU A 241 14.11 -39.04 -10.54
N LEU A 242 14.14 -37.71 -10.60
CA LEU A 242 14.87 -36.99 -11.65
C LEU A 242 16.38 -37.23 -11.57
N VAL A 243 16.91 -37.50 -10.37
CA VAL A 243 18.33 -37.83 -10.18
C VAL A 243 18.59 -39.29 -10.54
N SER A 244 17.75 -40.22 -10.07
CA SER A 244 17.93 -41.65 -10.35
C SER A 244 17.83 -41.96 -11.85
N GLU A 245 16.93 -41.29 -12.55
CA GLU A 245 16.72 -41.43 -13.99
C GLU A 245 17.63 -40.48 -14.81
N LYS A 246 18.61 -39.82 -14.17
CA LYS A 246 19.65 -38.99 -14.80
C LYS A 246 19.16 -37.78 -15.60
N TYR A 247 17.96 -37.26 -15.31
CA TYR A 247 17.48 -35.98 -15.86
C TYR A 247 18.19 -34.77 -15.24
N ILE A 248 18.76 -34.94 -14.04
CA ILE A 248 19.62 -33.99 -13.35
C ILE A 248 20.74 -34.77 -12.63
N GLU A 249 21.93 -34.17 -12.51
CA GLU A 249 23.06 -34.80 -11.79
C GLU A 249 22.82 -34.85 -10.28
N LYS A 250 22.23 -33.78 -9.73
CA LYS A 250 21.91 -33.64 -8.32
C LYS A 250 20.76 -32.65 -8.14
N LEU A 251 20.08 -32.75 -7.01
CA LEU A 251 19.07 -31.75 -6.64
C LEU A 251 19.75 -30.41 -6.33
N PRO A 252 19.28 -29.30 -6.93
CA PRO A 252 19.82 -28.00 -6.60
C PRO A 252 19.44 -27.60 -5.17
N VAL A 253 20.35 -26.89 -4.51
CA VAL A 253 20.16 -26.40 -3.14
C VAL A 253 19.53 -25.01 -3.21
N ASP A 254 18.51 -24.76 -2.38
CA ASP A 254 17.95 -23.42 -2.21
C ASP A 254 18.81 -22.61 -1.22
N PRO A 255 19.53 -21.56 -1.64
CA PRO A 255 20.35 -20.74 -0.75
C PRO A 255 19.53 -19.99 0.31
N MET A 256 18.22 -19.85 0.09
CA MET A 256 17.28 -19.14 0.96
C MET A 256 16.50 -20.07 1.89
N GLY A 257 16.67 -21.39 1.78
CA GLY A 257 16.15 -22.38 2.73
C GLY A 257 14.64 -22.64 2.68
N LEU A 258 13.90 -22.20 1.66
CA LEU A 258 12.51 -22.64 1.47
C LEU A 258 12.48 -24.08 0.95
N GLY A 259 13.33 -24.38 -0.04
CA GLY A 259 13.33 -25.64 -0.75
C GLY A 259 12.25 -25.73 -1.84
N PHE A 260 12.21 -26.88 -2.52
CA PHE A 260 11.37 -27.14 -3.68
C PHE A 260 10.37 -28.26 -3.37
N LEU A 261 9.14 -28.12 -3.88
CA LEU A 261 8.09 -29.13 -3.80
C LEU A 261 7.66 -29.52 -5.21
N LEU A 262 7.31 -30.79 -5.37
CA LEU A 262 6.62 -31.31 -6.54
C LEU A 262 5.16 -31.55 -6.14
N ASP A 263 4.22 -30.96 -6.87
CA ASP A 263 2.80 -31.24 -6.66
C ASP A 263 2.35 -32.52 -7.39
N LYS A 264 1.12 -32.96 -7.13
CA LYS A 264 0.52 -34.15 -7.74
C LYS A 264 0.37 -34.08 -9.27
N ASN A 265 0.40 -32.88 -9.84
CA ASN A 265 0.30 -32.65 -11.28
C ASN A 265 1.68 -32.58 -11.95
N GLY A 266 2.75 -32.74 -11.17
CA GLY A 266 4.13 -32.63 -11.66
C GLY A 266 4.60 -31.18 -11.82
N VAL A 267 3.97 -30.21 -11.15
CA VAL A 267 4.44 -28.83 -11.12
C VAL A 267 5.39 -28.65 -9.96
N VAL A 268 6.58 -28.10 -10.25
CA VAL A 268 7.56 -27.74 -9.21
C VAL A 268 7.29 -26.32 -8.74
N THR A 269 7.14 -26.15 -7.43
CA THR A 269 6.95 -24.85 -6.77
C THR A 269 7.93 -24.67 -5.61
N LEU A 270 8.03 -23.45 -5.09
CA LEU A 270 8.73 -23.20 -3.83
C LEU A 270 7.88 -23.71 -2.64
N ASN A 271 8.52 -24.21 -1.60
CA ASN A 271 7.83 -24.74 -0.41
C ASN A 271 7.00 -23.66 0.33
N GLY A 272 7.35 -22.38 0.18
CA GLY A 272 6.74 -21.25 0.89
C GLY A 272 5.61 -20.51 0.16
N THR A 273 5.15 -20.96 -1.01
CA THR A 273 4.18 -20.23 -1.86
C THR A 273 2.70 -20.63 -1.68
N ARG A 274 2.28 -21.13 -0.51
CA ARG A 274 0.84 -21.34 -0.23
C ARG A 274 0.08 -20.02 -0.07
#